data_AF-U6LEK8-F1
#
_entry.id   AF-U6LEK8-F1
#
_cell.length_a   1.000
_cell.length_b   1.000
_cell.length_c   1.000
_cell.angle_alpha   90.00
_cell.angle_beta   90.00
_cell.angle_gamma   90.00
#
_symmetry.space_group_name_H-M   'P 1'
#
loop_
_entity.id
_entity.type
_entity.pdbx_description
1 polymer ?
#
loop_
_entity_poly.entity_id
_entity_poly.type
_entity_poly.pdbx_seq_one_letter_code
_entity_poly.pdbx_strand_id
1 'polypeptide(L)'
;MWLDTATEDAPSGGKETLNVLLRMTIDAAKSKEGAKAAAVDISEDHTIRLPEKINRNPCSLRNICLSLNPCSGLQTEEQAEEHPYQQQLKSEVSALSELGQRMRERVCVEGSLKGAGSLLDMSGGIVRWIGRSPFQGLGQLEFENRQLCAAQKLHNSQMETLKNKLEKIKKENKTLLQQQQQQQQLLQTQQQAAQHELKIKAAEAAALQQKLKEAEDEIVKKNNKINEEEEKRKKVEIALEIKTRQCLNLSQAFEEQMRSTKSLQTPKVTRTQKLIETDATNTALTEALVRLEKLAWTCEYLGNEKLVALESYKRAKAKEALARSEVEIYKKYLEEVTEERDHYYYTAIQRDLLQKAAEDFKKIFEGLKGNAKEAQELRRLVQEAVERTKNHMHEVKAIPTVEEPGESITEEQRELALAGLPSEKAIREAFENAAGPNKTLELSAAVALSRKLGFAPSYEDIEELSAAAAAVSLREFLDFCLSLRGFTDTAEEAAAALQTLTDGEDPVDYRLFAKRSKP
;
A
#
# COMPACT_ATOMS: atom_id res chain seq x y z
N MET A 1 -43.10 -17.69 -36.51
CA MET A 1 -43.52 -16.27 -36.54
C MET A 1 -42.85 -15.59 -35.37
N TRP A 2 -41.86 -14.74 -35.68
CA TRP A 2 -41.24 -13.67 -34.87
C TRP A 2 -40.96 -13.93 -33.39
N LEU A 3 -39.67 -14.13 -33.07
CA LEU A 3 -39.03 -13.66 -31.84
C LEU A 3 -37.54 -13.47 -32.13
N ASP A 4 -37.19 -12.25 -32.53
CA ASP A 4 -35.83 -11.72 -32.51
C ASP A 4 -35.40 -11.55 -31.05
N THR A 5 -34.20 -12.03 -30.70
CA THR A 5 -33.54 -11.68 -29.43
C THR A 5 -32.33 -10.82 -29.74
N ALA A 6 -32.34 -9.63 -29.15
CA ALA A 6 -31.37 -8.58 -29.31
C ALA A 6 -30.01 -8.99 -28.72
N THR A 7 -28.96 -8.78 -29.51
CA THR A 7 -27.58 -8.68 -29.07
C THR A 7 -27.38 -7.34 -28.36
N GLU A 8 -27.11 -7.37 -27.05
CA GLU A 8 -26.73 -6.19 -26.28
C GLU A 8 -25.26 -5.84 -26.57
N ASP A 9 -25.06 -4.65 -27.14
CA ASP A 9 -23.77 -3.97 -27.27
C ASP A 9 -23.28 -3.51 -25.90
N ALA A 10 -22.18 -4.11 -25.42
CA ALA A 10 -21.42 -3.60 -24.27
C ALA A 10 -20.47 -2.46 -24.72
N PRO A 11 -20.27 -1.40 -23.91
CA PRO A 11 -19.52 -0.23 -24.33
C PRO A 11 -18.01 -0.54 -24.42
N SER A 12 -17.46 -0.46 -25.63
CA SER A 12 -16.04 -0.67 -25.97
C SER A 12 -15.08 0.38 -25.40
N GLY A 13 -15.57 1.41 -24.69
CA GLY A 13 -14.78 2.56 -24.24
C GLY A 13 -13.65 2.23 -23.27
N GLY A 14 -13.80 1.19 -22.42
CA GLY A 14 -12.76 0.85 -21.42
C GLY A 14 -11.47 0.26 -22.02
N LYS A 15 -11.57 -0.43 -23.17
CA LYS A 15 -10.40 -1.07 -23.81
C LYS A 15 -9.52 -0.08 -24.55
N GLU A 16 -10.10 1.00 -25.06
CA GLU A 16 -9.35 2.05 -25.76
C GLU A 16 -8.56 2.93 -24.76
N THR A 17 -9.16 3.26 -23.60
CA THR A 17 -8.47 4.03 -22.56
C THR A 17 -7.28 3.27 -21.95
N LEU A 18 -7.41 1.95 -21.75
CA LEU A 18 -6.31 1.12 -21.24
C LEU A 18 -5.16 1.00 -22.25
N ASN A 19 -5.47 0.89 -23.55
CA ASN A 19 -4.47 0.83 -24.61
C ASN A 19 -3.68 2.14 -24.76
N VAL A 20 -4.32 3.30 -24.54
CA VAL A 20 -3.65 4.60 -24.55
C VAL A 20 -2.70 4.75 -23.37
N LEU A 21 -3.12 4.34 -22.17
CA LEU A 21 -2.29 4.36 -20.96
C LEU A 21 -1.06 3.44 -21.08
N LEU A 22 -1.23 2.23 -21.65
CA LEU A 22 -0.12 1.30 -21.88
C LEU A 22 0.91 1.84 -22.88
N ARG A 23 0.48 2.49 -23.96
CA ARG A 23 1.41 3.12 -24.93
C ARG A 23 2.21 4.26 -24.31
N MET A 24 1.55 5.13 -23.52
CA MET A 24 2.24 6.23 -22.84
C MET A 24 3.30 5.73 -21.84
N THR A 25 3.05 4.61 -21.17
CA THR A 25 3.98 4.04 -20.19
C THR A 25 5.20 3.40 -20.87
N ILE A 26 4.99 2.73 -22.01
CA ILE A 26 6.07 2.15 -22.82
C ILE A 26 6.97 3.24 -23.43
N ASP A 27 6.39 4.34 -23.90
CA ASP A 27 7.15 5.45 -24.48
C ASP A 27 7.93 6.24 -23.41
N ALA A 28 7.39 6.37 -22.20
CA ALA A 28 8.09 6.96 -21.05
C ALA A 28 9.29 6.11 -20.58
N ALA A 29 9.18 4.78 -20.66
CA ALA A 29 10.28 3.87 -20.32
C ALA A 29 11.43 3.96 -21.35
N LYS A 30 11.12 4.02 -22.64
CA LYS A 30 12.13 4.15 -23.72
C LYS A 30 12.87 5.49 -23.71
N SER A 31 12.20 6.56 -23.26
CA SER A 31 12.81 7.89 -23.10
C SER A 31 13.90 7.93 -22.02
N LYS A 32 13.78 7.11 -20.96
CA LYS A 32 14.76 7.07 -19.86
C LYS A 32 16.04 6.30 -20.20
N GLU A 33 16.01 5.37 -21.16
CA GLU A 33 17.20 4.61 -21.57
C GLU A 33 18.15 5.41 -22.46
N GLY A 34 17.67 6.43 -23.17
CA GLY A 34 18.49 7.28 -24.05
C GLY A 34 19.39 8.31 -23.34
N ALA A 35 19.18 8.57 -22.04
CA ALA A 35 19.84 9.67 -21.32
C ALA A 35 21.09 9.28 -20.51
N LYS A 36 21.53 8.01 -20.55
CA LYS A 36 22.65 7.50 -19.72
C LYS A 36 24.02 7.40 -20.42
N ALA A 37 24.18 7.89 -21.64
CA ALA A 37 25.44 7.75 -22.40
C ALA A 37 26.06 9.11 -22.77
N ALA A 38 26.48 9.91 -21.78
CA ALA A 38 27.47 10.97 -21.97
C ALA A 38 27.93 11.56 -20.62
N ALA A 39 28.85 10.88 -19.94
CA ALA A 39 29.67 11.49 -18.90
C ALA A 39 31.14 11.30 -19.30
N VAL A 40 31.75 12.38 -19.77
CA VAL A 40 33.16 12.47 -20.17
C VAL A 40 33.93 13.01 -18.97
N ASP A 41 34.96 12.28 -18.55
CA ASP A 41 35.91 12.68 -17.51
C ASP A 41 36.71 13.93 -17.91
N ILE A 42 36.77 14.91 -17.00
CA ILE A 42 37.77 15.98 -17.07
C ILE A 42 38.52 16.01 -15.74
N SER A 43 39.82 15.74 -15.84
CA SER A 43 40.83 15.78 -14.79
C SER A 43 40.99 17.19 -14.20
N GLU A 44 40.87 17.33 -12.88
CA GLU A 44 41.22 18.53 -12.13
C GLU A 44 42.55 18.32 -11.40
N ASP A 45 43.60 18.93 -11.93
CA ASP A 45 44.77 19.32 -11.16
C ASP A 45 44.93 20.82 -11.39
N HIS A 46 45.24 21.59 -10.35
CA HIS A 46 45.99 22.87 -10.30
C HIS A 46 45.72 23.53 -8.94
N THR A 47 46.64 23.31 -8.01
CA THR A 47 46.72 24.01 -6.72
C THR A 47 47.33 25.40 -6.91
N ILE A 48 46.64 26.46 -6.49
CA ILE A 48 47.20 27.80 -6.37
C ILE A 48 47.17 28.21 -4.89
N ARG A 49 48.35 28.49 -4.33
CA ARG A 49 48.57 28.98 -2.96
C ARG A 49 48.08 30.42 -2.80
N LEU A 50 47.36 30.68 -1.72
CA LEU A 50 47.07 32.01 -1.17
C LEU A 50 48.07 32.35 -0.06
N PRO A 51 48.54 33.62 0.07
CA PRO A 51 49.26 34.07 1.26
C PRO A 51 48.34 34.65 2.34
N GLU A 52 48.76 34.43 3.59
CA GLU A 52 48.08 34.83 4.82
C GLU A 52 48.12 36.34 5.14
N LYS A 53 46.99 36.81 5.69
CA LYS A 53 46.77 37.80 6.78
C LYS A 53 47.59 39.10 6.83
N ILE A 54 46.85 40.22 6.87
CA ILE A 54 47.14 41.33 7.82
C ILE A 54 45.86 41.72 8.56
N ASN A 55 46.03 41.83 9.87
CA ASN A 55 45.10 42.14 10.95
C ASN A 55 44.95 43.66 11.11
N ARG A 56 43.73 44.20 11.35
CA ARG A 56 43.48 45.36 12.24
C ARG A 56 41.98 45.63 12.47
N ASN A 57 41.65 45.47 13.75
CA ASN A 57 40.53 45.79 14.65
C ASN A 57 39.84 47.20 14.53
N PRO A 58 38.85 47.57 15.39
CA PRO A 58 37.45 47.83 14.98
C PRO A 58 36.94 49.23 15.37
N CYS A 59 35.74 49.63 14.89
CA CYS A 59 34.99 50.75 15.48
C CYS A 59 33.47 50.49 15.49
N SER A 60 32.85 51.01 16.53
CA SER A 60 31.53 50.77 17.08
C SER A 60 30.50 51.85 16.72
N LEU A 61 29.22 51.57 17.08
CA LEU A 61 28.09 52.45 17.48
C LEU A 61 26.83 52.24 16.61
N ARG A 62 25.79 51.54 17.09
CA ARG A 62 24.69 51.89 18.05
C ARG A 62 23.56 52.78 17.47
N ASN A 63 22.35 52.20 17.46
CA ASN A 63 21.03 52.77 17.86
C ASN A 63 20.37 53.81 16.89
N ILE A 64 19.05 53.90 16.59
CA ILE A 64 17.78 53.63 17.33
C ILE A 64 16.53 53.81 16.38
N CYS A 65 15.42 53.11 16.69
CA CYS A 65 13.96 53.32 16.43
C CYS A 65 13.40 53.59 15.00
N LEU A 66 12.44 52.80 14.47
CA LEU A 66 11.00 52.59 14.80
C LEU A 66 10.06 53.78 14.52
N SER A 67 9.18 53.65 13.52
CA SER A 67 7.76 54.06 13.58
C SER A 67 6.92 53.45 12.44
N LEU A 68 5.69 53.07 12.79
CA LEU A 68 4.63 52.44 11.97
C LEU A 68 3.73 53.51 11.33
N ASN A 69 3.28 53.32 10.07
CA ASN A 69 1.87 53.37 9.63
C ASN A 69 1.68 53.20 8.10
N PRO A 70 0.45 52.91 7.61
CA PRO A 70 0.22 51.98 6.50
C PRO A 70 -0.39 52.62 5.23
N CYS A 71 -0.45 51.80 4.18
CA CYS A 71 -1.26 51.93 2.97
C CYS A 71 -0.91 53.05 1.98
N SER A 72 0.04 52.77 1.08
CA SER A 72 -0.07 53.11 -0.35
C SER A 72 0.86 52.19 -1.13
N GLY A 73 0.36 51.57 -2.20
CA GLY A 73 1.13 50.62 -3.01
C GLY A 73 2.38 51.27 -3.60
N LEU A 74 3.54 50.71 -3.27
CA LEU A 74 4.84 51.13 -3.80
C LEU A 74 5.72 49.89 -4.04
N GLN A 75 6.54 50.01 -5.08
CA GLN A 75 7.57 49.08 -5.52
C GLN A 75 8.40 48.58 -4.33
N THR A 76 8.70 47.27 -4.32
CA THR A 76 9.53 46.64 -3.29
C THR A 76 10.93 47.24 -3.25
N GLU A 77 11.34 47.72 -2.08
CA GLU A 77 12.64 48.32 -1.75
C GLU A 77 13.86 47.41 -1.96
N GLU A 78 13.68 46.12 -2.26
CA GLU A 78 14.77 45.18 -2.57
C GLU A 78 15.52 45.45 -3.90
N GLN A 79 15.14 46.49 -4.66
CA GLN A 79 15.87 46.91 -5.86
C GLN A 79 16.56 48.29 -5.75
N ALA A 80 16.47 48.98 -4.60
CA ALA A 80 17.06 50.31 -4.42
C ALA A 80 18.35 50.31 -3.58
N GLU A 81 18.65 49.24 -2.85
CA GLU A 81 19.92 49.12 -2.13
C GLU A 81 21.01 48.63 -3.09
N GLU A 82 21.67 49.57 -3.77
CA GLU A 82 22.98 49.30 -4.38
C GLU A 82 23.89 48.75 -3.28
N HIS A 83 24.23 47.46 -3.41
CA HIS A 83 25.09 46.73 -2.49
C HIS A 83 26.31 47.59 -2.14
N PRO A 84 26.70 47.74 -0.85
CA PRO A 84 27.75 48.68 -0.42
C PRO A 84 29.08 48.54 -1.17
N TYR A 85 29.34 47.33 -1.67
CA TYR A 85 30.46 47.03 -2.57
C TYR A 85 30.39 47.77 -3.93
N GLN A 86 29.22 47.89 -4.55
CA GLN A 86 29.02 48.67 -5.78
C GLN A 86 29.20 50.17 -5.54
N GLN A 87 28.77 50.70 -4.39
CA GLN A 87 29.01 52.11 -4.04
C GLN A 87 30.51 52.39 -3.84
N GLN A 88 31.24 51.46 -3.21
CA GLN A 88 32.69 51.57 -3.05
C GLN A 88 33.42 51.51 -4.40
N LEU A 89 33.05 50.59 -5.29
CA LEU A 89 33.63 50.53 -6.64
C LEU A 89 33.36 51.80 -7.45
N LYS A 90 32.15 52.37 -7.36
CA LYS A 90 31.83 53.63 -8.05
C LYS A 90 32.62 54.81 -7.49
N SER A 91 32.84 54.88 -6.18
CA SER A 91 33.64 55.96 -5.58
C SER A 91 35.12 55.83 -5.94
N GLU A 92 35.68 54.61 -5.97
CA GLU A 92 37.05 54.34 -6.40
C GLU A 92 37.28 54.66 -7.89
N VAL A 93 36.35 54.27 -8.77
CA VAL A 93 36.39 54.60 -10.20
C VAL A 93 36.28 56.12 -10.42
N SER A 94 35.43 56.80 -9.64
CA SER A 94 35.30 58.27 -9.71
C SER A 94 36.58 58.97 -9.25
N ALA A 95 37.20 58.51 -8.16
CA ALA A 95 38.46 59.05 -7.66
C ALA A 95 39.62 58.86 -8.66
N LEU A 96 39.69 57.70 -9.33
CA LEU A 96 40.69 57.45 -10.37
C LEU A 96 40.46 58.31 -11.63
N SER A 97 39.21 58.55 -12.00
CA SER A 97 38.86 59.45 -13.11
C SER A 97 39.27 60.89 -12.81
N GLU A 98 39.00 61.38 -11.60
CA GLU A 98 39.38 62.72 -11.15
C GLU A 98 40.91 62.88 -11.08
N LEU A 99 41.62 61.87 -10.60
CA LEU A 99 43.10 61.84 -10.62
C LEU A 99 43.63 61.92 -12.06
N GLY A 100 43.06 61.15 -12.99
CA GLY A 100 43.42 61.20 -14.40
C GLY A 100 43.15 62.56 -15.04
N GLN A 101 42.08 63.24 -14.63
CA GLN A 101 41.76 64.60 -15.08
C GLN A 101 42.76 65.63 -14.54
N ARG A 102 43.12 65.55 -13.25
CA ARG A 102 44.15 66.41 -12.64
C ARG A 102 45.53 66.20 -13.28
N MET A 103 45.86 64.98 -13.66
CA MET A 103 47.10 64.69 -14.39
C MET A 103 47.10 65.34 -15.79
N ARG A 104 45.98 65.25 -16.54
CA ARG A 104 45.84 65.92 -17.84
C ARG A 104 45.94 67.44 -17.72
N GLU A 105 45.32 68.04 -16.71
CA GLU A 105 45.39 69.48 -16.47
C GLU A 105 46.84 69.93 -16.17
N ARG A 106 47.60 69.17 -15.37
CA ARG A 106 49.02 69.48 -15.11
C ARG A 106 49.89 69.38 -16.36
N VAL A 107 49.65 68.39 -17.22
CA VAL A 107 50.42 68.20 -18.46
C VAL A 107 50.08 69.27 -19.51
N CYS A 108 48.83 69.75 -19.54
CA CYS A 108 48.42 70.83 -20.47
C CYS A 108 48.92 72.22 -20.05
N VAL A 109 49.20 72.46 -18.76
CA VAL A 109 49.70 73.76 -18.28
C VAL A 109 51.17 74.00 -18.68
N GLU A 110 51.96 72.96 -18.94
CA GLU A 110 53.37 73.12 -19.37
C GLU A 110 53.55 73.30 -20.90
N GLY A 111 52.48 73.23 -21.69
CA GLY A 111 52.54 73.28 -23.15
C GLY A 111 52.32 74.65 -23.80
N SER A 112 52.04 75.71 -23.05
CA SER A 112 51.67 77.02 -23.62
C SER A 112 52.57 78.15 -23.12
N LEU A 113 53.83 78.15 -23.55
CA LEU A 113 54.70 79.33 -23.51
C LEU A 113 55.27 79.61 -24.91
N LYS A 114 54.46 80.31 -25.71
CA LYS A 114 54.94 81.22 -26.76
C LYS A 114 54.46 82.63 -26.42
N GLY A 115 55.39 83.56 -26.29
CA GLY A 115 55.13 85.00 -26.18
C GLY A 115 55.51 85.55 -24.80
N ALA A 116 56.80 85.68 -24.50
CA ALA A 116 57.67 86.81 -24.85
C ALA A 116 57.47 88.04 -23.95
N GLY A 117 58.46 88.29 -23.09
CA GLY A 117 58.75 89.63 -22.60
C GLY A 117 59.31 89.71 -21.18
N SER A 118 60.64 89.77 -21.08
CA SER A 118 61.39 90.53 -20.05
C SER A 118 61.33 89.99 -18.60
N LEU A 119 62.36 89.99 -17.76
CA LEU A 119 63.80 90.28 -17.81
C LEU A 119 64.25 90.11 -16.35
N LEU A 120 65.30 89.33 -16.13
CA LEU A 120 66.20 89.35 -14.97
C LEU A 120 65.57 89.30 -13.56
N ASP A 121 65.66 88.14 -12.92
CA ASP A 121 66.49 87.88 -11.73
C ASP A 121 65.97 86.60 -11.03
N MET A 122 66.82 85.90 -10.29
CA MET A 122 66.65 84.55 -9.71
C MET A 122 67.28 83.39 -10.51
N SER A 123 68.53 83.59 -10.94
CA SER A 123 69.48 82.50 -11.13
C SER A 123 70.02 82.02 -9.77
N GLY A 124 69.50 80.90 -9.27
CA GLY A 124 70.09 80.24 -8.09
C GLY A 124 69.53 78.86 -7.68
N GLY A 125 68.29 78.51 -8.03
CA GLY A 125 67.64 77.31 -7.47
C GLY A 125 67.38 76.13 -8.43
N ILE A 126 67.46 76.31 -9.74
CA ILE A 126 66.71 75.44 -10.67
C ILE A 126 67.60 74.43 -11.44
N VAL A 127 68.94 74.52 -11.34
CA VAL A 127 69.84 73.67 -12.15
C VAL A 127 70.16 72.30 -11.51
N ARG A 128 69.64 71.97 -10.31
CA ARG A 128 69.89 70.65 -9.68
C ARG A 128 68.82 69.58 -9.96
N TRP A 129 67.77 69.86 -10.74
CA TRP A 129 66.72 68.88 -11.06
C TRP A 129 66.77 68.29 -12.47
N ILE A 130 67.69 68.75 -13.34
CA ILE A 130 67.79 68.29 -14.74
C ILE A 130 68.81 67.13 -14.90
N GLY A 131 69.23 66.50 -13.80
CA GLY A 131 70.17 65.38 -13.80
C GLY A 131 69.53 63.98 -13.81
N ARG A 132 68.20 63.87 -13.67
CA ARG A 132 67.48 62.58 -13.80
C ARG A 132 66.68 62.61 -15.09
N SER A 133 67.09 61.74 -16.02
CA SER A 133 66.46 61.59 -17.34
C SER A 133 64.93 61.53 -17.22
N PRO A 134 64.17 62.47 -17.82
CA PRO A 134 62.71 62.48 -17.78
C PRO A 134 62.08 61.26 -18.49
N PHE A 135 62.89 60.41 -19.13
CA PHE A 135 62.43 59.22 -19.84
C PHE A 135 62.30 57.96 -18.98
N GLN A 136 62.84 57.92 -17.76
CA GLN A 136 62.72 56.72 -16.90
C GLN A 136 61.30 56.52 -16.32
N GLY A 137 60.52 57.60 -16.12
CA GLY A 137 59.15 57.51 -15.59
C GLY A 137 58.10 57.08 -16.63
N LEU A 138 58.32 57.40 -17.91
CA LEU A 138 57.40 57.06 -19.00
C LEU A 138 57.29 55.54 -19.20
N GLY A 139 58.40 54.82 -19.16
CA GLY A 139 58.40 53.36 -19.28
C GLY A 139 57.65 52.65 -18.15
N GLN A 140 57.73 53.20 -16.93
CA GLN A 140 57.00 52.66 -15.78
C GLN A 140 55.49 52.91 -15.91
N LEU A 141 55.08 54.11 -16.30
CA LEU A 141 53.67 54.44 -16.54
C LEU A 141 53.07 53.63 -17.69
N GLU A 142 53.82 53.38 -18.77
CA GLU A 142 53.37 52.51 -19.86
C GLU A 142 53.18 51.07 -19.40
N PHE A 143 54.08 50.56 -18.57
CA PHE A 143 53.97 49.22 -18.00
C PHE A 143 52.76 49.09 -17.06
N GLU A 144 52.57 50.05 -16.15
CA GLU A 144 51.41 50.12 -15.25
C GLU A 144 50.09 50.23 -16.04
N ASN A 145 50.06 51.03 -17.12
CA ASN A 145 48.88 51.14 -17.98
C ASN A 145 48.57 49.81 -18.71
N ARG A 146 49.61 49.08 -19.19
CA ARG A 146 49.42 47.74 -19.76
C ARG A 146 48.89 46.75 -18.73
N GLN A 147 49.38 46.80 -17.49
CA GLN A 147 48.85 45.97 -16.40
C GLN A 147 47.40 46.30 -16.08
N LEU A 148 47.04 47.58 -15.99
CA LEU A 148 45.66 48.02 -15.78
C LEU A 148 44.74 47.58 -16.92
N CYS A 149 45.18 47.72 -18.17
CA CYS A 149 44.44 47.25 -19.34
C CYS A 149 44.24 45.71 -19.32
N ALA A 150 45.25 44.95 -18.90
CA ALA A 150 45.14 43.49 -18.76
C ALA A 150 44.17 43.10 -17.63
N ALA A 151 44.27 43.77 -16.47
CA ALA A 151 43.36 43.58 -15.35
C ALA A 151 41.90 43.92 -15.72
N GLN A 152 41.69 45.02 -16.46
CA GLN A 152 40.35 45.41 -16.93
C GLN A 152 39.77 44.40 -17.91
N LYS A 153 40.57 43.84 -18.83
CA LYS A 153 40.13 42.78 -19.73
C LYS A 153 39.74 41.51 -18.98
N LEU A 154 40.52 41.11 -17.98
CA LEU A 154 40.22 39.97 -17.12
C LEU A 154 38.92 40.19 -16.33
N HIS A 155 38.76 41.36 -15.71
CA HIS A 155 37.55 41.75 -15.00
C HIS A 155 36.31 41.69 -15.91
N ASN A 156 36.38 42.25 -17.11
CA ASN A 156 35.27 42.22 -18.07
C ASN A 156 34.92 40.78 -18.50
N SER A 157 35.92 39.92 -18.71
CA SER A 157 35.71 38.50 -19.01
C SER A 157 35.03 37.75 -17.85
N GLN A 158 35.45 38.03 -16.61
CA GLN A 158 34.82 37.47 -15.41
C GLN A 158 33.37 37.95 -15.26
N MET A 159 33.11 39.23 -15.48
CA MET A 159 31.75 39.80 -15.44
C MET A 159 30.82 39.18 -16.47
N GLU A 160 31.30 38.97 -17.71
CA GLU A 160 30.49 38.31 -18.74
C GLU A 160 30.21 36.84 -18.39
N THR A 161 31.19 36.15 -17.80
CA THR A 161 31.02 34.77 -17.31
C THR A 161 29.97 34.70 -16.19
N LEU A 162 30.00 35.63 -15.24
CA LEU A 162 29.01 35.71 -14.16
C LEU A 162 27.61 36.04 -14.70
N LYS A 163 27.51 36.95 -15.67
CA LYS A 163 26.25 37.30 -16.34
C LYS A 163 25.64 36.10 -17.05
N ASN A 164 26.44 35.31 -17.77
CA ASN A 164 26.00 34.08 -18.41
C ASN A 164 25.52 33.02 -17.41
N LYS A 165 26.23 32.85 -16.28
CA LYS A 165 25.81 31.95 -15.19
C LYS A 165 24.49 32.42 -14.57
N LEU A 166 24.32 33.72 -14.35
CA LEU A 166 23.11 34.29 -13.77
C LEU A 166 21.90 34.12 -14.70
N GLU A 167 22.06 34.32 -16.01
CA GLU A 167 21.01 34.05 -16.99
C GLU A 167 20.67 32.55 -17.10
N LYS A 168 21.65 31.66 -16.96
CA LYS A 168 21.40 30.21 -16.87
C LYS A 168 20.56 29.86 -15.64
N ILE A 169 20.94 30.36 -14.46
CA ILE A 169 20.19 30.13 -13.20
C ILE A 169 18.76 30.69 -13.30
N LYS A 170 18.56 31.87 -13.90
CA LYS A 170 17.21 32.42 -14.13
C LYS A 170 16.34 31.50 -15.00
N LYS A 171 16.91 30.91 -16.06
CA LYS A 171 16.18 29.96 -16.91
C LYS A 171 15.84 28.69 -16.14
N GLU A 172 16.78 28.15 -15.37
CA GLU A 172 16.56 26.97 -14.52
C GLU A 172 15.47 27.22 -13.46
N ASN A 173 15.51 28.35 -12.77
CA ASN A 173 14.47 28.74 -11.81
C ASN A 173 13.09 28.89 -12.47
N LYS A 174 13.02 29.44 -13.68
CA LYS A 174 11.77 29.51 -14.45
C LYS A 174 11.22 28.12 -14.78
N THR A 175 12.09 27.19 -15.18
CA THR A 175 11.67 25.80 -15.46
C THR A 175 11.22 25.06 -14.20
N LEU A 176 11.91 25.25 -13.06
CA LEU A 176 11.51 24.67 -11.78
C LEU A 176 10.17 25.20 -11.30
N LEU A 177 9.92 26.50 -11.45
CA LEU A 177 8.63 27.10 -11.10
C LEU A 177 7.49 26.53 -11.96
N GLN A 178 7.73 26.33 -13.26
CA GLN A 178 6.75 25.69 -14.15
C GLN A 178 6.49 24.23 -13.75
N GLN A 179 7.53 23.46 -13.41
CA GLN A 179 7.37 22.09 -12.91
C GLN A 179 6.58 22.05 -11.60
N GLN A 180 6.85 22.97 -10.67
CA GLN A 180 6.11 23.08 -9.41
C GLN A 180 4.62 23.37 -9.65
N GLN A 181 4.30 24.29 -10.57
CA GLN A 181 2.91 24.58 -10.94
C GLN A 181 2.21 23.36 -11.57
N GLN A 182 2.89 22.61 -12.44
CA GLN A 182 2.34 21.39 -13.02
C GLN A 182 2.08 20.30 -11.95
N GLN A 183 2.98 20.13 -10.99
CA GLN A 183 2.77 19.20 -9.87
C GLN A 183 1.57 19.60 -9.01
N GLN A 184 1.39 20.89 -8.73
CA GLN A 184 0.23 21.38 -7.97
C GLN A 184 -1.09 21.13 -8.73
N GLN A 185 -1.11 21.34 -10.05
CA GLN A 185 -2.28 21.03 -10.87
C GLN A 185 -2.59 19.53 -10.87
N LEU A 186 -1.57 18.68 -10.99
CA LEU A 186 -1.75 17.22 -10.95
C LEU A 186 -2.35 16.77 -9.61
N LEU A 187 -1.84 17.29 -8.49
CA LEU A 187 -2.37 16.99 -7.15
C LEU A 187 -3.83 17.44 -7.00
N GLN A 188 -4.19 18.62 -7.51
CA GLN A 188 -5.58 19.10 -7.49
C GLN A 188 -6.51 18.19 -8.33
N THR A 189 -6.07 17.76 -9.52
CA THR A 189 -6.83 16.82 -10.35
C THR A 189 -7.01 15.47 -9.67
N GLN A 190 -5.98 14.94 -9.02
CA GLN A 190 -6.06 13.69 -8.25
C GLN A 190 -7.04 13.82 -7.07
N GLN A 191 -7.01 14.93 -6.34
CA GLN A 191 -7.97 15.19 -5.26
C GLN A 191 -9.40 15.25 -5.76
N GLN A 192 -9.65 15.89 -6.90
CA GLN A 192 -10.98 15.94 -7.52
C GLN A 192 -11.46 14.56 -7.98
N ALA A 193 -10.57 13.77 -8.58
CA ALA A 193 -10.88 12.40 -9.00
C ALA A 193 -11.24 11.50 -7.79
N ALA A 194 -10.46 11.58 -6.70
CA ALA A 194 -10.73 10.84 -5.47
C ALA A 194 -12.07 11.26 -4.83
N GLN A 195 -12.38 12.56 -4.81
CA GLN A 195 -13.68 13.05 -4.34
C GLN A 195 -14.85 12.55 -5.19
N HIS A 196 -14.67 12.46 -6.51
CA HIS A 196 -15.69 11.91 -7.41
C HIS A 196 -15.89 10.41 -7.18
N GLU A 197 -14.82 9.64 -7.01
CA GLU A 197 -14.88 8.21 -6.68
C GLU A 197 -15.60 7.96 -5.35
N LEU A 198 -15.30 8.76 -4.31
CA LEU A 198 -15.99 8.68 -3.03
C LEU A 198 -17.49 8.99 -3.15
N LYS A 199 -17.89 9.94 -4.00
CA LYS A 199 -19.30 10.23 -4.27
C LYS A 199 -20.01 9.07 -4.97
N ILE A 200 -19.35 8.42 -5.92
CA ILE A 200 -19.89 7.22 -6.59
C ILE A 200 -20.09 6.10 -5.56
N LYS A 201 -19.06 5.78 -4.77
CA LYS A 201 -19.14 4.72 -3.74
C LYS A 201 -20.21 5.02 -2.69
N ALA A 202 -20.38 6.28 -2.29
CA ALA A 202 -21.45 6.68 -1.37
C ALA A 202 -22.85 6.48 -1.99
N ALA A 203 -23.02 6.78 -3.27
CA ALA A 203 -24.28 6.54 -3.98
C ALA A 203 -24.58 5.04 -4.14
N GLU A 204 -23.56 4.23 -4.44
CA GLU A 204 -23.68 2.77 -4.51
C GLU A 204 -24.06 2.16 -3.15
N ALA A 205 -23.40 2.60 -2.07
CA ALA A 205 -23.73 2.18 -0.71
C ALA A 205 -25.16 2.55 -0.32
N ALA A 206 -25.62 3.75 -0.67
CA ALA A 206 -27.01 4.17 -0.44
C ALA A 206 -28.01 3.32 -1.23
N ALA A 207 -27.70 2.98 -2.48
CA ALA A 207 -28.54 2.09 -3.30
C ALA A 207 -28.61 0.67 -2.73
N LEU A 208 -27.50 0.13 -2.21
CA LEU A 208 -27.47 -1.17 -1.54
C LEU A 208 -28.25 -1.15 -0.21
N GLN A 209 -28.13 -0.09 0.58
CA GLN A 209 -28.93 0.07 1.80
C GLN A 209 -30.43 0.14 1.51
N GLN A 210 -30.83 0.77 0.40
CA GLN A 210 -32.23 0.80 -0.02
C GLN A 210 -32.72 -0.60 -0.41
N LYS A 211 -31.95 -1.34 -1.22
CA LYS A 211 -32.29 -2.72 -1.59
C LYS A 211 -32.39 -3.66 -0.38
N LEU A 212 -31.54 -3.46 0.63
CA LEU A 212 -31.58 -4.23 1.87
C LEU A 212 -32.88 -3.97 2.64
N LYS A 213 -33.29 -2.70 2.77
CA LYS A 213 -34.58 -2.35 3.39
C LYS A 213 -35.77 -2.94 2.64
N GLU A 214 -35.76 -2.87 1.30
CA GLU A 214 -36.82 -3.46 0.47
C GLU A 214 -36.91 -4.99 0.67
N ALA A 215 -35.77 -5.68 0.79
CA ALA A 215 -35.72 -7.11 1.08
C ALA A 215 -36.20 -7.44 2.50
N GLU A 216 -35.84 -6.63 3.51
CA GLU A 216 -36.35 -6.77 4.88
C GLU A 216 -37.87 -6.64 4.95
N ASP A 217 -38.44 -5.64 4.28
CA ASP A 217 -39.89 -5.44 4.19
C ASP A 217 -40.59 -6.63 3.51
N GLU A 218 -39.98 -7.21 2.47
CA GLU A 218 -40.51 -8.40 1.80
C GLU A 218 -40.47 -9.64 2.72
N ILE A 219 -39.41 -9.82 3.50
CA ILE A 219 -39.29 -10.89 4.50
C ILE A 219 -40.38 -10.75 5.56
N VAL A 220 -40.60 -9.55 6.11
CA VAL A 220 -41.66 -9.29 7.08
C VAL A 220 -43.03 -9.63 6.49
N LYS A 221 -43.29 -9.22 5.24
CA LYS A 221 -44.54 -9.55 4.54
C LYS A 221 -44.73 -11.05 4.33
N LYS A 222 -43.67 -11.80 4.00
CA LYS A 222 -43.72 -13.27 3.86
C LYS A 222 -43.93 -13.96 5.20
N ASN A 223 -43.26 -13.52 6.26
CA ASN A 223 -43.44 -14.06 7.61
C ASN A 223 -44.88 -13.87 8.12
N ASN A 224 -45.49 -12.71 7.86
CA ASN A 224 -46.89 -12.50 8.21
C ASN A 224 -47.84 -13.47 7.48
N LYS A 225 -47.60 -13.74 6.18
CA LYS A 225 -48.37 -14.74 5.43
C LYS A 225 -48.19 -16.16 5.98
N ILE A 226 -46.96 -16.54 6.32
CA ILE A 226 -46.67 -17.84 6.93
C ILE A 226 -47.44 -17.98 8.25
N ASN A 227 -47.41 -16.97 9.10
CA ASN A 227 -48.16 -16.96 10.36
C ASN A 227 -49.68 -17.12 10.13
N GLU A 228 -50.26 -16.41 9.16
CA GLU A 228 -51.67 -16.57 8.79
C GLU A 228 -52.01 -17.99 8.30
N GLU A 229 -51.11 -18.61 7.52
CA GLU A 229 -51.27 -19.99 7.07
C GLU A 229 -51.12 -21.00 8.20
N GLU A 230 -50.19 -20.78 9.12
CA GLU A 230 -50.05 -21.59 10.33
C GLU A 230 -51.29 -21.54 11.22
N GLU A 231 -51.91 -20.36 11.40
CA GLU A 231 -53.17 -20.26 12.12
C GLU A 231 -54.31 -21.02 11.42
N LYS A 232 -54.38 -20.96 10.09
CA LYS A 232 -55.35 -21.75 9.31
C LYS A 232 -55.12 -23.24 9.48
N ARG A 233 -53.85 -23.69 9.45
CA ARG A 233 -53.47 -25.10 9.69
C ARG A 233 -53.89 -25.55 11.09
N LYS A 234 -53.61 -24.76 12.13
CA LYS A 234 -54.03 -25.05 13.52
C LYS A 234 -55.55 -25.19 13.64
N LYS A 235 -56.33 -24.34 12.97
CA LYS A 235 -57.81 -24.45 12.95
C LYS A 235 -58.29 -25.74 12.28
N VAL A 236 -57.65 -26.14 11.17
CA VAL A 236 -57.96 -27.41 10.48
C VAL A 236 -57.59 -28.61 11.34
N GLU A 237 -56.43 -28.58 11.99
CA GLU A 237 -55.95 -29.63 12.91
C GLU A 237 -56.93 -29.85 14.06
N ILE A 238 -57.36 -28.78 14.75
CA ILE A 238 -58.37 -28.86 15.82
C ILE A 238 -59.70 -29.44 15.29
N ALA A 239 -60.16 -29.04 14.10
CA ALA A 239 -61.39 -29.58 13.51
C ALA A 239 -61.28 -31.08 13.20
N LEU A 240 -60.09 -31.52 12.77
CA LEU A 240 -59.77 -32.92 12.50
C LEU A 240 -59.76 -33.75 13.79
N GLU A 241 -59.17 -33.23 14.88
CA GLU A 241 -59.20 -33.85 16.20
C GLU A 241 -60.64 -34.03 16.72
N ILE A 242 -61.48 -32.99 16.59
CA ILE A 242 -62.89 -33.05 16.99
C ILE A 242 -63.64 -34.13 16.22
N LYS A 243 -63.48 -34.19 14.88
CA LYS A 243 -64.13 -35.23 14.05
C LYS A 243 -63.61 -36.64 14.38
N THR A 244 -62.32 -36.78 14.64
CA THR A 244 -61.72 -38.06 15.04
C THR A 244 -62.32 -38.55 16.36
N ARG A 245 -62.44 -37.64 17.33
CA ARG A 245 -63.07 -37.94 18.63
C ARG A 245 -64.54 -38.30 18.50
N GLN A 246 -65.29 -37.62 17.62
CA GLN A 246 -66.69 -37.98 17.30
C GLN A 246 -66.80 -39.38 16.69
N CYS A 247 -65.91 -39.74 15.76
CA CYS A 247 -65.89 -41.08 15.15
C CYS A 247 -65.57 -42.17 16.18
N LEU A 248 -64.61 -41.93 17.09
CA LEU A 248 -64.28 -42.86 18.17
C LEU A 248 -65.48 -43.08 19.11
N ASN A 249 -66.18 -42.01 19.48
CA ASN A 249 -67.39 -42.12 20.32
C ASN A 249 -68.51 -42.91 19.63
N LEU A 250 -68.73 -42.68 18.32
CA LEU A 250 -69.71 -43.44 17.54
C LEU A 250 -69.33 -44.93 17.44
N SER A 251 -68.04 -45.23 17.23
CA SER A 251 -67.53 -46.60 17.20
C SER A 251 -67.73 -47.31 18.54
N GLN A 252 -67.45 -46.63 19.66
CA GLN A 252 -67.69 -47.17 21.00
C GLN A 252 -69.18 -47.43 21.25
N ALA A 253 -70.05 -46.48 20.89
CA ALA A 253 -71.51 -46.66 21.03
C ALA A 253 -72.02 -47.85 20.19
N PHE A 254 -71.50 -48.04 18.98
CA PHE A 254 -71.84 -49.18 18.13
C PHE A 254 -71.37 -50.52 18.74
N GLU A 255 -70.15 -50.58 19.28
CA GLU A 255 -69.67 -51.77 19.99
C GLU A 255 -70.53 -52.11 21.21
N GLU A 256 -70.95 -51.11 21.99
CA GLU A 256 -71.84 -51.30 23.13
C GLU A 256 -73.22 -51.82 22.71
N GLN A 257 -73.77 -51.31 21.60
CA GLN A 257 -75.03 -51.79 21.03
C GLN A 257 -74.92 -53.25 20.53
N MET A 258 -73.78 -53.62 19.95
CA MET A 258 -73.50 -55.00 19.53
C MET A 258 -73.29 -55.95 20.72
N ARG A 259 -72.75 -55.45 21.85
CA ARG A 259 -72.64 -56.23 23.10
C ARG A 259 -74.00 -56.44 23.77
N SER A 260 -74.89 -55.45 23.75
CA SER A 260 -76.22 -55.56 24.38
C SER A 260 -77.16 -56.50 23.60
N THR A 261 -77.11 -56.46 22.26
CA THR A 261 -77.92 -57.32 21.37
C THR A 261 -77.48 -58.79 21.39
N LYS A 262 -76.25 -59.11 21.81
CA LYS A 262 -75.78 -60.50 21.98
C LYS A 262 -76.34 -61.23 23.22
N SER A 263 -77.15 -60.58 24.07
CA SER A 263 -77.67 -61.17 25.32
C SER A 263 -79.14 -61.62 25.31
N LEU A 264 -79.87 -61.47 24.20
CA LEU A 264 -81.29 -61.88 24.09
C LEU A 264 -81.50 -62.92 22.98
N GLN A 265 -81.45 -64.19 23.41
CA GLN A 265 -82.15 -65.40 22.92
C GLN A 265 -82.05 -65.84 21.44
N THR A 266 -81.78 -67.15 21.30
CA THR A 266 -82.19 -68.01 20.17
C THR A 266 -83.65 -67.80 19.75
N PRO A 267 -83.96 -67.79 18.44
CA PRO A 267 -85.04 -68.65 17.97
C PRO A 267 -84.76 -69.36 16.63
N LYS A 268 -85.48 -70.48 16.45
CA LYS A 268 -85.54 -71.29 15.22
C LYS A 268 -86.15 -70.52 14.05
N VAL A 269 -85.39 -70.48 12.94
CA VAL A 269 -85.73 -70.74 11.53
C VAL A 269 -87.14 -70.35 11.04
N THR A 270 -87.23 -69.47 10.02
CA THR A 270 -87.74 -69.82 8.67
C THR A 270 -87.33 -68.76 7.62
N ARG A 271 -86.58 -69.24 6.61
CA ARG A 271 -86.55 -68.94 5.16
C ARG A 271 -86.91 -67.54 4.60
N THR A 272 -86.19 -67.21 3.51
CA THR A 272 -86.41 -66.20 2.45
C THR A 272 -86.08 -64.74 2.73
N GLN A 273 -84.82 -64.36 2.51
CA GLN A 273 -84.46 -63.42 1.42
C GLN A 273 -82.96 -63.55 1.13
N LYS A 274 -82.68 -63.86 -0.12
CA LYS A 274 -81.38 -64.09 -0.71
C LYS A 274 -80.95 -62.77 -1.35
N LEU A 275 -79.68 -62.41 -1.14
CA LEU A 275 -78.82 -61.91 -2.22
C LEU A 275 -78.93 -60.41 -2.59
N ILE A 276 -78.77 -59.44 -1.67
CA ILE A 276 -78.50 -58.03 -2.06
C ILE A 276 -77.47 -57.29 -1.14
N GLU A 277 -77.30 -57.65 0.14
CA GLU A 277 -76.50 -56.81 1.07
C GLU A 277 -74.98 -57.06 1.11
N THR A 278 -74.46 -58.08 0.43
CA THR A 278 -73.01 -58.36 0.37
C THR A 278 -72.27 -57.44 -0.59
N ASP A 279 -72.96 -56.80 -1.53
CA ASP A 279 -72.31 -55.92 -2.51
C ASP A 279 -72.04 -54.54 -1.92
N ALA A 280 -73.01 -53.94 -1.22
CA ALA A 280 -72.85 -52.59 -0.61
C ALA A 280 -71.76 -52.53 0.48
N THR A 281 -71.58 -53.62 1.24
CA THR A 281 -70.54 -53.73 2.27
C THR A 281 -69.15 -53.93 1.65
N ASN A 282 -69.05 -54.66 0.54
CA ASN A 282 -67.81 -54.79 -0.23
C ASN A 282 -67.43 -53.48 -0.93
N THR A 283 -68.39 -52.69 -1.45
CA THR A 283 -68.12 -51.37 -2.03
C THR A 283 -67.61 -50.38 -1.00
N ALA A 284 -68.21 -50.37 0.21
CA ALA A 284 -67.75 -49.51 1.30
C ALA A 284 -66.34 -49.89 1.80
N LEU A 285 -66.04 -51.18 1.87
CA LEU A 285 -64.71 -51.69 2.23
C LEU A 285 -63.66 -51.31 1.18
N THR A 286 -63.99 -51.45 -0.11
CA THR A 286 -63.08 -51.07 -1.20
C THR A 286 -62.87 -49.56 -1.28
N GLU A 287 -63.90 -48.73 -1.07
CA GLU A 287 -63.72 -47.28 -0.94
C GLU A 287 -62.82 -46.90 0.24
N ALA A 288 -62.97 -47.57 1.39
CA ALA A 288 -62.12 -47.33 2.57
C ALA A 288 -60.65 -47.70 2.29
N LEU A 289 -60.41 -48.83 1.61
CA LEU A 289 -59.07 -49.26 1.20
C LEU A 289 -58.43 -48.27 0.20
N VAL A 290 -59.17 -47.81 -0.80
CA VAL A 290 -58.69 -46.80 -1.76
C VAL A 290 -58.37 -45.47 -1.08
N ARG A 291 -59.16 -45.06 -0.06
CA ARG A 291 -58.86 -43.86 0.73
C ARG A 291 -57.59 -44.03 1.55
N LEU A 292 -57.39 -45.18 2.17
CA LEU A 292 -56.17 -45.51 2.93
C LEU A 292 -54.94 -45.52 2.03
N GLU A 293 -55.04 -46.09 0.84
CA GLU A 293 -53.95 -46.15 -0.14
C GLU A 293 -53.57 -44.75 -0.66
N LYS A 294 -54.57 -43.91 -0.97
CA LYS A 294 -54.34 -42.50 -1.32
C LYS A 294 -53.67 -41.72 -0.18
N LEU A 295 -54.09 -41.98 1.07
CA LEU A 295 -53.55 -41.30 2.25
C LEU A 295 -52.09 -41.72 2.50
N ALA A 296 -51.79 -43.01 2.37
CA ALA A 296 -50.42 -43.53 2.43
C ALA A 296 -49.52 -42.88 1.38
N TRP A 297 -49.99 -42.75 0.13
CA TRP A 297 -49.25 -42.12 -0.96
C TRP A 297 -48.99 -40.62 -0.68
N THR A 298 -49.97 -39.89 -0.15
CA THR A 298 -49.77 -38.48 0.24
C THR A 298 -48.78 -38.33 1.40
N CYS A 299 -48.76 -39.25 2.36
CA CYS A 299 -47.79 -39.23 3.46
C CYS A 299 -46.36 -39.50 2.96
N GLU A 300 -46.20 -40.44 2.03
CA GLU A 300 -44.91 -40.74 1.40
C GLU A 300 -44.40 -39.55 0.56
N TYR A 301 -45.28 -38.94 -0.23
CA TYR A 301 -44.96 -37.74 -1.01
C TYR A 301 -44.53 -36.55 -0.13
N LEU A 302 -45.27 -36.28 0.95
CA LEU A 302 -44.91 -35.22 1.92
C LEU A 302 -43.59 -35.52 2.65
N GLY A 303 -43.31 -36.80 2.94
CA GLY A 303 -42.02 -37.23 3.49
C GLY A 303 -40.86 -36.93 2.55
N ASN A 304 -41.04 -37.22 1.26
CA ASN A 304 -40.06 -36.94 0.22
C ASN A 304 -39.85 -35.44 -0.01
N GLU A 305 -40.91 -34.63 -0.05
CA GLU A 305 -40.78 -33.16 -0.14
C GLU A 305 -40.01 -32.57 1.05
N LYS A 306 -40.27 -33.07 2.27
CA LYS A 306 -39.55 -32.64 3.47
C LYS A 306 -38.07 -33.03 3.41
N LEU A 307 -37.73 -34.20 2.88
CA LEU A 307 -36.35 -34.62 2.66
C LEU A 307 -35.65 -33.71 1.64
N VAL A 308 -36.30 -33.40 0.52
CA VAL A 308 -35.76 -32.49 -0.50
C VAL A 308 -35.53 -31.08 0.07
N ALA A 309 -36.46 -30.58 0.88
CA ALA A 309 -36.31 -29.28 1.56
C ALA A 309 -35.16 -29.28 2.59
N LEU A 310 -34.95 -30.38 3.31
CA LEU A 310 -33.82 -30.51 4.23
C LEU A 310 -32.47 -30.58 3.50
N GLU A 311 -32.40 -31.30 2.37
CA GLU A 311 -31.19 -31.34 1.54
C GLU A 311 -30.88 -29.98 0.91
N SER A 312 -31.90 -29.26 0.43
CA SER A 312 -31.70 -27.92 -0.13
C SER A 312 -31.22 -26.93 0.92
N TYR A 313 -31.76 -26.99 2.14
CA TYR A 313 -31.28 -26.20 3.28
C TYR A 313 -29.83 -26.52 3.65
N LYS A 314 -29.46 -27.81 3.72
CA LYS A 314 -28.07 -28.22 3.98
C LYS A 314 -27.11 -27.68 2.92
N ARG A 315 -27.47 -27.75 1.63
CA ARG A 315 -26.67 -27.18 0.54
C ARG A 315 -26.57 -25.66 0.63
N ALA A 316 -27.66 -24.97 0.96
CA ALA A 316 -27.65 -23.52 1.14
C ALA A 316 -26.73 -23.10 2.30
N LYS A 317 -26.81 -23.80 3.44
CA LYS A 317 -25.95 -23.56 4.61
C LYS A 317 -24.47 -23.82 4.32
N ALA A 318 -24.15 -24.86 3.55
CA ALA A 318 -22.78 -25.13 3.11
C ALA A 318 -22.24 -24.01 2.19
N LYS A 319 -23.08 -23.51 1.26
CA LYS A 319 -22.70 -22.35 0.41
C LYS A 319 -22.49 -21.08 1.22
N GLU A 320 -23.31 -20.84 2.24
CA GLU A 320 -23.14 -19.69 3.14
C GLU A 320 -21.84 -19.78 3.94
N ALA A 321 -21.50 -20.97 4.47
CA ALA A 321 -20.23 -21.20 5.17
C ALA A 321 -19.03 -20.93 4.26
N LEU A 322 -19.08 -21.42 3.01
CA LEU A 322 -18.04 -21.17 2.02
C LEU A 322 -17.91 -19.67 1.71
N ALA A 323 -19.02 -18.97 1.47
CA ALA A 323 -19.00 -17.52 1.24
C ALA A 323 -18.43 -16.73 2.44
N ARG A 324 -18.73 -17.15 3.68
CA ARG A 324 -18.13 -16.54 4.89
C ARG A 324 -16.62 -16.76 4.94
N SER A 325 -16.15 -17.97 4.64
CA SER A 325 -14.71 -18.25 4.60
C SER A 325 -13.98 -17.45 3.51
N GLU A 326 -14.60 -17.26 2.34
CA GLU A 326 -14.05 -16.41 1.27
C GLU A 326 -13.93 -14.95 1.73
N VAL A 327 -14.96 -14.40 2.37
CA VAL A 327 -14.92 -13.04 2.92
C VAL A 327 -13.81 -12.87 3.95
N GLU A 328 -13.59 -13.87 4.80
CA GLU A 328 -12.55 -13.84 5.83
C GLU A 328 -11.14 -13.90 5.23
N ILE A 329 -10.94 -14.71 4.18
CA ILE A 329 -9.69 -14.73 3.40
C ILE A 329 -9.44 -13.36 2.74
N TYR A 330 -10.45 -12.77 2.10
CA TYR A 330 -10.30 -11.44 1.50
C TYR A 330 -10.03 -10.35 2.52
N LYS A 331 -10.58 -10.47 3.73
CA LYS A 331 -10.30 -9.55 4.83
C LYS A 331 -8.83 -9.62 5.25
N LYS A 332 -8.29 -10.82 5.48
CA LYS A 332 -6.87 -11.02 5.80
C LYS A 332 -5.95 -10.49 4.69
N TYR A 333 -6.26 -10.82 3.44
CA TYR A 333 -5.51 -10.31 2.30
C TYR A 333 -5.50 -8.77 2.22
N LEU A 334 -6.63 -8.11 2.51
CA LEU A 334 -6.70 -6.66 2.55
C LEU A 334 -5.87 -6.07 3.71
N GLU A 335 -5.88 -6.72 4.88
CA GLU A 335 -5.07 -6.32 6.04
C GLU A 335 -3.57 -6.40 5.69
N GLU A 336 -3.10 -7.53 5.13
CA GLU A 336 -1.70 -7.70 4.68
C GLU A 336 -1.28 -6.64 3.65
N VAL A 337 -2.11 -6.38 2.63
CA VAL A 337 -1.83 -5.35 1.62
C VAL A 337 -1.78 -3.95 2.24
N THR A 338 -2.60 -3.67 3.25
CA THR A 338 -2.54 -2.38 3.96
C THR A 338 -1.27 -2.24 4.79
N GLU A 339 -0.84 -3.30 5.46
CA GLU A 339 0.41 -3.31 6.22
C GLU A 339 1.63 -3.13 5.32
N GLU A 340 1.71 -3.84 4.20
CA GLU A 340 2.78 -3.66 3.21
C GLU A 340 2.82 -2.24 2.65
N ARG A 341 1.65 -1.68 2.32
CA ARG A 341 1.53 -0.31 1.83
C ARG A 341 2.02 0.69 2.87
N ASP A 342 1.61 0.53 4.12
CA ASP A 342 1.98 1.44 5.20
C ASP A 342 3.47 1.31 5.54
N HIS A 343 4.03 0.09 5.49
CA HIS A 343 5.47 -0.16 5.58
C HIS A 343 6.25 0.55 4.45
N TYR A 344 5.74 0.49 3.21
CA TYR A 344 6.32 1.20 2.08
C TYR A 344 6.31 2.72 2.28
N TYR A 345 5.18 3.29 2.72
CA TYR A 345 5.09 4.72 3.00
C TYR A 345 6.03 5.15 4.12
N TYR A 346 6.10 4.39 5.20
CA TYR A 346 7.01 4.67 6.30
C TYR A 346 8.46 4.66 5.84
N THR A 347 8.85 3.65 5.06
CA THR A 347 10.21 3.53 4.52
C THR A 347 10.53 4.65 3.52
N ALA A 348 9.58 5.02 2.65
CA ALA A 348 9.75 6.11 1.69
C ALA A 348 9.91 7.47 2.39
N ILE A 349 9.07 7.77 3.39
CA ILE A 349 9.16 9.00 4.18
C ILE A 349 10.49 9.06 4.93
N GLN A 350 10.95 7.95 5.51
CA GLN A 350 12.25 7.89 6.16
C GLN A 350 13.41 8.18 5.19
N ARG A 351 13.37 7.63 3.96
CA ARG A 351 14.39 7.90 2.94
C ARG A 351 14.42 9.37 2.53
N ASP A 352 13.26 9.99 2.31
CA ASP A 352 13.16 11.40 1.94
C ASP A 352 13.69 12.31 3.05
N LEU A 353 13.37 12.01 4.32
CA LEU A 353 13.88 12.74 5.48
C LEU A 353 15.41 12.60 5.61
N LEU A 354 15.94 11.38 5.43
CA LEU A 354 17.38 11.14 5.46
C LEU A 354 18.10 11.85 4.30
N GLN A 355 17.53 11.84 3.10
CA GLN A 355 18.09 12.53 1.95
C GLN A 355 18.13 14.04 2.16
N LYS A 356 17.03 14.63 2.66
CA LYS A 356 16.96 16.06 2.98
C LYS A 356 17.98 16.44 4.06
N ALA A 357 18.10 15.63 5.12
CA ALA A 357 19.11 15.84 6.15
C ALA A 357 20.54 15.79 5.56
N ALA A 358 20.84 14.84 4.69
CA ALA A 358 22.13 14.73 4.02
C ALA A 358 22.46 15.95 3.15
N GLU A 359 21.48 16.48 2.42
CA GLU A 359 21.62 17.71 1.63
C GLU A 359 21.87 18.94 2.51
N ASP A 360 21.15 19.07 3.62
CA ASP A 360 21.34 20.16 4.57
C ASP A 360 22.71 20.08 5.26
N PHE A 361 23.17 18.88 5.63
CA PHE A 361 24.53 18.67 6.11
C PHE A 361 25.57 19.06 5.08
N LYS A 362 25.37 18.71 3.80
CA LYS A 362 26.28 19.09 2.73
C LYS A 362 26.39 20.61 2.58
N LYS A 363 25.27 21.33 2.63
CA LYS A 363 25.24 22.81 2.60
C LYS A 363 25.99 23.41 3.80
N ILE A 364 25.78 22.88 5.00
CA ILE A 364 26.50 23.32 6.20
C ILE A 364 28.01 23.08 6.03
N PHE A 365 28.42 21.92 5.53
CA PHE A 365 29.83 21.62 5.27
C PHE A 365 30.47 22.55 4.24
N GLU A 366 29.75 22.88 3.16
CA GLU A 366 30.23 23.82 2.15
C GLU A 366 30.38 25.23 2.71
N GLY A 367 29.47 25.67 3.59
CA GLY A 367 29.58 26.94 4.31
C GLY A 367 30.75 26.99 5.31
N LEU A 368 31.10 25.85 5.92
CA LEU A 368 32.19 25.74 6.91
C LEU A 368 33.57 25.56 6.30
N LYS A 369 33.71 25.52 4.97
CA LYS A 369 34.98 25.29 4.27
C LYS A 369 36.06 26.36 4.56
N GLY A 370 35.69 27.49 5.18
CA GLY A 370 36.60 28.52 5.68
C GLY A 370 36.99 28.44 7.18
N ASN A 371 36.31 27.61 7.99
CA ASN A 371 36.50 27.51 9.44
C ASN A 371 36.80 26.05 9.85
N ALA A 372 38.08 25.66 9.77
CA ALA A 372 38.52 24.28 10.01
C ALA A 372 38.16 23.73 11.41
N LYS A 373 38.10 24.58 12.44
CA LYS A 373 37.75 24.18 13.81
C LYS A 373 36.26 23.81 13.94
N GLU A 374 35.37 24.65 13.43
CA GLU A 374 33.92 24.41 13.47
C GLU A 374 33.55 23.20 12.58
N ALA A 375 34.20 23.04 11.42
CA ALA A 375 34.02 21.87 10.57
C ALA A 375 34.43 20.56 11.28
N GLN A 376 35.47 20.58 12.12
CA GLN A 376 35.92 19.41 12.88
C GLN A 376 34.98 19.09 14.03
N GLU A 377 34.46 20.11 14.73
CA GLU A 377 33.49 19.93 15.81
C GLU A 377 32.15 19.41 15.30
N LEU A 378 31.70 19.89 14.13
CA LEU A 378 30.51 19.37 13.46
C LEU A 378 30.68 17.90 13.03
N ARG A 379 31.86 17.50 12.52
CA ARG A 379 32.17 16.09 12.21
C ARG A 379 32.05 15.20 13.45
N ARG A 380 32.55 15.68 14.59
CA ARG A 380 32.48 14.96 15.87
C ARG A 380 31.03 14.76 16.32
N LEU A 381 30.22 15.83 16.26
CA LEU A 381 28.80 15.77 16.65
C LEU A 381 27.98 14.87 15.71
N VAL A 382 28.25 14.89 14.41
CA VAL A 382 27.60 13.98 13.44
C VAL A 382 27.96 12.53 13.73
N GLN A 383 29.22 12.22 13.99
CA GLN A 383 29.63 10.86 14.38
C GLN A 383 28.98 10.40 15.69
N GLU A 384 28.89 11.27 16.68
CA GLU A 384 28.23 10.96 17.95
C GLU A 384 26.71 10.72 17.76
N ALA A 385 26.06 11.50 16.91
CA ALA A 385 24.66 11.30 16.56
C ALA A 385 24.44 9.97 15.81
N VAL A 386 25.30 9.64 14.83
CA VAL A 386 25.23 8.37 14.09
C VAL A 386 25.39 7.18 15.04
N GLU A 387 26.37 7.21 15.95
CA GLU A 387 26.56 6.15 16.94
C GLU A 387 25.39 6.05 17.93
N ARG A 388 24.82 7.16 18.40
CA ARG A 388 23.59 7.13 19.21
C ARG A 388 22.41 6.50 18.46
N THR A 389 22.26 6.82 17.17
CA THR A 389 21.18 6.26 16.35
C THR A 389 21.38 4.77 16.13
N LYS A 390 22.62 4.33 15.90
CA LYS A 390 22.98 2.93 15.73
C LYS A 390 22.76 2.13 17.02
N ASN A 391 23.15 2.69 18.17
CA ASN A 391 22.90 2.10 19.47
C ASN A 391 21.40 2.03 19.79
N HIS A 392 20.64 3.09 19.48
CA HIS A 392 19.19 3.08 19.64
C HIS A 392 18.51 2.04 18.74
N MET A 393 18.96 1.87 17.48
CA MET A 393 18.46 0.80 16.61
C MET A 393 18.79 -0.59 17.16
N HIS A 394 19.96 -0.79 17.76
CA HIS A 394 20.31 -2.06 18.42
C HIS A 394 19.50 -2.30 19.70
N GLU A 395 19.22 -1.27 20.48
CA GLU A 395 18.35 -1.33 21.66
C GLU A 395 16.91 -1.61 21.27
N VAL A 396 16.36 -0.95 20.25
CA VAL A 396 14.99 -1.19 19.74
C VAL A 396 14.86 -2.60 19.17
N LYS A 397 15.91 -3.15 18.56
CA LYS A 397 15.95 -4.57 18.15
C LYS A 397 16.06 -5.56 19.31
N ALA A 398 16.44 -5.10 20.50
CA ALA A 398 16.61 -5.89 21.71
C ALA A 398 15.46 -5.74 22.71
N ILE A 399 14.48 -4.88 22.44
CA ILE A 399 13.23 -4.83 23.20
C ILE A 399 12.42 -6.07 22.79
N PRO A 400 12.08 -7.00 23.71
CA PRO A 400 11.16 -8.08 23.41
C PRO A 400 9.85 -7.45 22.97
N THR A 401 9.34 -7.88 21.82
CA THR A 401 8.04 -7.49 21.28
C THR A 401 7.01 -7.54 22.42
N VAL A 402 6.55 -6.37 22.86
CA VAL A 402 5.47 -6.29 23.84
C VAL A 402 4.22 -6.68 23.08
N GLU A 403 3.77 -7.91 23.30
CA GLU A 403 2.47 -8.38 22.86
C GLU A 403 1.39 -7.45 23.45
N GLU A 404 0.69 -6.75 22.57
CA GLU A 404 -0.62 -6.19 22.90
C GLU A 404 -1.57 -7.35 23.27
N PRO A 405 -2.57 -7.13 24.14
CA PRO A 405 -3.37 -8.19 24.72
C PRO A 405 -4.38 -8.75 23.70
N GLY A 406 -3.91 -9.57 22.78
CA GLY A 406 -4.68 -10.64 22.16
C GLY A 406 -4.73 -11.82 23.12
N GLU A 407 -5.87 -12.48 23.20
CA GLU A 407 -6.14 -13.61 24.10
C GLU A 407 -5.03 -14.69 24.02
N SER A 408 -4.08 -14.65 24.97
CA SER A 408 -2.96 -15.58 24.97
C SER A 408 -3.42 -16.96 25.45
N ILE A 409 -3.29 -17.92 24.53
CA ILE A 409 -3.33 -19.34 24.79
C ILE A 409 -2.28 -19.63 25.87
N THR A 410 -2.74 -20.13 27.03
CA THR A 410 -1.88 -20.42 28.19
C THR A 410 -0.75 -21.38 27.83
N GLU A 411 0.41 -21.24 28.47
CA GLU A 411 1.59 -22.10 28.27
C GLU A 411 1.26 -23.60 28.42
N GLU A 412 0.27 -23.94 29.25
CA GLU A 412 -0.30 -25.29 29.40
C GLU A 412 -0.95 -25.84 28.12
N GLN A 413 -1.59 -25.00 27.29
CA GLN A 413 -2.17 -25.41 26.00
C GLN A 413 -1.08 -25.65 24.95
N ARG A 414 0.05 -24.92 25.03
CA ARG A 414 1.23 -25.14 24.17
C ARG A 414 1.93 -26.45 24.52
N GLU A 415 2.07 -26.76 25.81
CA GLU A 415 2.59 -28.05 26.27
C GLU A 415 1.65 -29.22 25.89
N LEU A 416 0.32 -29.02 25.93
CA LEU A 416 -0.65 -30.03 25.48
C LEU A 416 -0.57 -30.30 23.97
N ALA A 417 -0.36 -29.26 23.15
CA ALA A 417 -0.19 -29.41 21.70
C ALA A 417 1.11 -30.15 21.34
N LEU A 418 2.20 -29.86 22.04
CA LEU A 418 3.49 -30.55 21.87
C LEU A 418 3.45 -32.02 22.37
N ALA A 419 2.66 -32.31 23.40
CA ALA A 419 2.44 -33.66 23.90
C ALA A 419 1.64 -34.55 22.91
N GLY A 420 0.89 -33.94 21.98
CA GLY A 420 0.12 -34.65 20.95
C GLY A 420 0.92 -35.12 19.74
N LEU A 421 2.19 -34.68 19.58
CA LEU A 421 2.99 -35.04 18.41
C LEU A 421 3.50 -36.49 18.49
N PRO A 422 3.41 -37.28 17.41
CA PRO A 422 3.80 -38.68 17.42
C PRO A 422 5.31 -38.82 17.67
N SER A 423 5.69 -39.68 18.62
CA SER A 423 7.11 -39.98 18.90
C SER A 423 7.86 -40.43 17.65
N GLU A 424 9.19 -40.23 17.60
CA GLU A 424 10.02 -40.67 16.47
C GLU A 424 9.82 -42.16 16.13
N LYS A 425 9.60 -42.99 17.16
CA LYS A 425 9.30 -44.41 17.00
C LYS A 425 7.99 -44.64 16.24
N ALA A 426 6.95 -43.86 16.54
CA ALA A 426 5.66 -43.92 15.84
C ALA A 426 5.78 -43.43 14.39
N ILE A 427 6.59 -42.40 14.12
CA ILE A 427 6.86 -41.91 12.77
C ILE A 427 7.59 -43.00 11.94
N ARG A 428 8.59 -43.67 12.52
CA ARG A 428 9.32 -44.79 11.90
C ARG A 428 8.38 -45.94 11.53
N GLU A 429 7.54 -46.37 12.48
CA GLU A 429 6.60 -47.47 12.25
C GLU A 429 5.57 -47.13 11.17
N ALA A 430 5.04 -45.90 11.18
CA ALA A 430 4.11 -45.43 10.15
C ALA A 430 4.76 -45.38 8.76
N PHE A 431 6.03 -44.98 8.67
CA PHE A 431 6.79 -44.99 7.43
C PHE A 431 7.05 -46.41 6.93
N GLU A 432 7.51 -47.31 7.79
CA GLU A 432 7.79 -48.71 7.41
C GLU A 432 6.51 -49.41 6.90
N ASN A 433 5.37 -49.15 7.54
CA ASN A 433 4.07 -49.66 7.12
C ASN A 433 3.64 -49.12 5.74
N ALA A 434 3.91 -47.84 5.46
CA ALA A 434 3.55 -47.21 4.18
C ALA A 434 4.52 -47.58 3.04
N ALA A 435 5.82 -47.70 3.34
CA ALA A 435 6.86 -48.00 2.36
C ALA A 435 6.87 -49.47 1.92
N GLY A 436 6.34 -50.36 2.78
CA GLY A 436 6.30 -51.79 2.53
C GLY A 436 7.69 -52.37 2.22
N PRO A 437 7.81 -53.32 1.27
CA PRO A 437 9.08 -53.99 0.99
C PRO A 437 10.12 -53.09 0.30
N ASN A 438 9.70 -51.96 -0.30
CA ASN A 438 10.57 -51.10 -1.09
C ASN A 438 11.44 -50.16 -0.24
N LYS A 439 11.14 -50.02 1.06
CA LYS A 439 11.87 -49.16 2.03
C LYS A 439 11.97 -47.67 1.66
N THR A 440 11.23 -47.23 0.64
CA THR A 440 11.17 -45.84 0.17
C THR A 440 9.73 -45.46 -0.15
N LEU A 441 9.38 -44.19 0.00
CA LEU A 441 8.08 -43.63 -0.38
C LEU A 441 8.21 -42.71 -1.59
N GLU A 442 7.18 -42.67 -2.44
CA GLU A 442 7.02 -41.56 -3.38
C GLU A 442 6.74 -40.26 -2.60
N LEU A 443 7.18 -39.12 -3.14
CA LEU A 443 7.01 -37.80 -2.50
C LEU A 443 5.56 -37.52 -2.07
N SER A 444 4.58 -37.83 -2.93
CA SER A 444 3.16 -37.65 -2.63
C SER A 444 2.69 -38.51 -1.46
N ALA A 445 3.20 -39.75 -1.34
CA ALA A 445 2.89 -40.66 -0.25
C ALA A 445 3.56 -40.22 1.05
N ALA A 446 4.78 -39.68 0.99
CA ALA A 446 5.47 -39.10 2.14
C ALA A 446 4.70 -37.88 2.68
N VAL A 447 4.27 -36.95 1.83
CA VAL A 447 3.48 -35.78 2.24
C VAL A 447 2.11 -36.18 2.80
N ALA A 448 1.45 -37.19 2.22
CA ALA A 448 0.20 -37.71 2.77
C ALA A 448 0.41 -38.37 4.15
N LEU A 449 1.54 -39.07 4.34
CA LEU A 449 1.87 -39.70 5.60
C LEU A 449 2.21 -38.67 6.69
N SER A 450 2.95 -37.61 6.38
CA SER A 450 3.25 -36.54 7.34
C SER A 450 1.97 -35.84 7.80
N ARG A 451 1.02 -35.59 6.90
CA ARG A 451 -0.31 -35.05 7.24
C ARG A 451 -1.11 -35.99 8.14
N LYS A 452 -1.09 -37.30 7.88
CA LYS A 452 -1.71 -38.31 8.76
C LYS A 452 -1.09 -38.36 10.16
N LEU A 453 0.18 -37.99 10.27
CA LEU A 453 0.92 -37.90 11.54
C LEU A 453 0.72 -36.55 12.25
N GLY A 454 -0.13 -35.67 11.72
CA GLY A 454 -0.45 -34.38 12.33
C GLY A 454 0.49 -33.24 11.95
N PHE A 455 1.37 -33.43 10.95
CA PHE A 455 2.22 -32.36 10.43
C PHE A 455 1.53 -31.64 9.27
N ALA A 456 1.65 -30.30 9.22
CA ALA A 456 1.15 -29.48 8.12
C ALA A 456 2.33 -28.90 7.31
N PRO A 457 2.95 -29.68 6.39
CA PRO A 457 4.08 -29.19 5.61
C PRO A 457 3.64 -28.06 4.66
N SER A 458 4.42 -26.97 4.66
CA SER A 458 4.24 -25.84 3.74
C SER A 458 4.66 -26.21 2.32
N TYR A 459 4.38 -25.33 1.35
CA TYR A 459 4.80 -25.55 -0.03
C TYR A 459 6.34 -25.56 -0.16
N GLU A 460 7.04 -24.71 0.60
CA GLU A 460 8.49 -24.63 0.62
C GLU A 460 9.11 -25.93 1.18
N ASP A 461 8.55 -26.48 2.26
CA ASP A 461 9.00 -27.75 2.83
C ASP A 461 8.87 -28.91 1.84
N ILE A 462 7.76 -28.92 1.07
CA ILE A 462 7.50 -29.94 0.04
C ILE A 462 8.50 -29.77 -1.12
N GLU A 463 8.82 -28.54 -1.53
CA GLU A 463 9.83 -28.29 -2.55
C GLU A 463 11.22 -28.73 -2.08
N GLU A 464 11.61 -28.45 -0.85
CA GLU A 464 12.88 -28.91 -0.27
C GLU A 464 12.98 -30.44 -0.25
N LEU A 465 11.93 -31.13 0.19
CA LEU A 465 11.87 -32.59 0.17
C LEU A 465 11.93 -33.15 -1.26
N SER A 466 11.30 -32.47 -2.21
CA SER A 466 11.31 -32.85 -3.63
C SER A 466 12.67 -32.66 -4.31
N ALA A 467 13.41 -31.63 -3.89
CA ALA A 467 14.73 -31.32 -4.40
C ALA A 467 15.77 -32.33 -3.90
N ALA A 468 15.56 -32.91 -2.71
CA ALA A 468 16.46 -33.89 -2.11
C ALA A 468 16.44 -35.25 -2.82
N ALA A 469 15.27 -35.79 -3.16
CA ALA A 469 15.17 -37.12 -3.79
C ALA A 469 13.84 -37.38 -4.51
N ALA A 470 13.89 -38.15 -5.60
CA ALA A 470 12.69 -38.64 -6.30
C ALA A 470 11.95 -39.74 -5.52
N ALA A 471 12.65 -40.44 -4.62
CA ALA A 471 12.09 -41.43 -3.69
C ALA A 471 12.63 -41.14 -2.30
N VAL A 472 11.72 -40.90 -1.35
CA VAL A 472 12.05 -40.47 0.01
C VAL A 472 12.42 -41.68 0.86
N SER A 473 13.64 -41.71 1.36
CA SER A 473 14.12 -42.72 2.32
C SER A 473 13.61 -42.44 3.73
N LEU A 474 13.64 -43.44 4.61
CA LEU A 474 13.23 -43.27 6.02
C LEU A 474 13.98 -42.12 6.70
N ARG A 475 15.27 -41.95 6.38
CA ARG A 475 16.10 -40.89 6.98
C ARG A 475 15.66 -39.50 6.54
N GLU A 476 15.46 -39.30 5.24
CA GLU A 476 14.98 -38.03 4.69
C GLU A 476 13.57 -37.70 5.19
N PHE A 477 12.70 -38.70 5.33
CA PHE A 477 11.37 -38.50 5.90
C PHE A 477 11.41 -38.12 7.38
N LEU A 478 12.30 -38.72 8.18
CA LEU A 478 12.47 -38.35 9.57
C LEU A 478 13.03 -36.94 9.72
N ASP A 479 14.06 -36.60 8.94
CA ASP A 479 14.66 -35.26 8.96
C ASP A 479 13.61 -34.21 8.56
N PHE A 480 12.76 -34.51 7.57
CA PHE A 480 11.61 -33.70 7.17
C PHE A 480 10.56 -33.56 8.28
N CYS A 481 10.12 -34.65 8.92
CA CYS A 481 9.16 -34.54 10.03
C CYS A 481 9.74 -33.80 11.25
N LEU A 482 11.05 -33.89 11.47
CA LEU A 482 11.74 -33.18 12.54
C LEU A 482 11.98 -31.70 12.22
N SER A 483 12.21 -31.33 10.95
CA SER A 483 12.29 -29.92 10.56
C SER A 483 10.94 -29.22 10.74
N LEU A 484 9.83 -29.91 10.45
CA LEU A 484 8.47 -29.41 10.70
C LEU A 484 8.16 -29.22 12.19
N ARG A 485 8.82 -29.96 13.09
CA ARG A 485 8.73 -29.70 14.53
C ARG A 485 9.45 -28.43 14.96
N GLY A 486 10.42 -27.97 14.17
CA GLY A 486 11.23 -26.79 14.48
C GLY A 486 10.58 -25.45 14.14
N PHE A 487 9.45 -25.46 13.41
CA PHE A 487 8.86 -24.24 12.82
C PHE A 487 7.49 -23.82 13.37
N THR A 488 6.88 -24.53 14.32
CA THR A 488 5.62 -24.08 14.92
C THR A 488 5.88 -22.99 15.98
N ASP A 489 6.31 -21.81 15.54
CA ASP A 489 6.41 -20.62 16.39
C ASP A 489 5.07 -19.87 16.53
N THR A 490 4.02 -20.24 15.78
CA THR A 490 2.68 -19.70 15.95
C THR A 490 1.67 -20.78 16.32
N ALA A 491 1.04 -20.62 17.49
CA ALA A 491 0.02 -21.53 18.01
C ALA A 491 -1.22 -21.62 17.10
N GLU A 492 -1.43 -20.60 16.25
CA GLU A 492 -2.55 -20.51 15.30
C GLU A 492 -2.43 -21.52 14.15
N GLU A 493 -1.23 -21.79 13.65
CA GLU A 493 -1.03 -22.76 12.56
C GLU A 493 -1.18 -24.21 13.05
N ALA A 494 -0.72 -24.49 14.27
CA ALA A 494 -0.93 -25.79 14.91
C ALA A 494 -2.42 -26.06 15.22
N ALA A 495 -3.16 -25.02 15.64
CA ALA A 495 -4.60 -25.11 15.88
C ALA A 495 -5.40 -25.30 14.57
N ALA A 496 -5.04 -24.57 13.50
CA ALA A 496 -5.68 -24.70 12.19
C ALA A 496 -5.43 -26.08 11.54
N ALA A 497 -4.24 -26.66 11.73
CA ALA A 497 -3.93 -28.01 11.26
C ALA A 497 -4.71 -29.10 12.00
N LEU A 498 -4.93 -28.95 13.31
CA LEU A 498 -5.75 -29.88 14.10
C LEU A 498 -7.24 -29.79 13.74
N GLN A 499 -7.73 -28.59 13.43
CA GLN A 499 -9.14 -28.36 13.09
C GLN A 499 -9.48 -28.88 11.68
N THR A 500 -8.54 -28.80 10.74
CA THR A 500 -8.69 -29.41 9.40
C THR A 500 -8.61 -30.94 9.41
N LEU A 501 -7.96 -31.55 10.41
CA LEU A 501 -7.89 -33.00 10.59
C LEU A 501 -9.18 -33.61 11.18
N THR A 502 -9.94 -32.85 12.00
CA THR A 502 -11.18 -33.35 12.62
C THR A 502 -12.35 -33.45 11.66
N ASP A 503 -12.33 -32.70 10.55
CA ASP A 503 -13.48 -32.61 9.64
C ASP A 503 -13.50 -33.66 8.52
N GLY A 504 -12.46 -34.48 8.39
CA GLY A 504 -12.49 -35.67 7.51
C GLY A 504 -12.79 -35.40 6.04
N GLU A 505 -12.67 -34.15 5.57
CA GLU A 505 -12.90 -33.78 4.18
C GLU A 505 -11.60 -33.95 3.37
N ASP A 506 -11.65 -34.90 2.43
CA ASP A 506 -10.62 -35.15 1.44
C ASP A 506 -10.46 -33.88 0.56
N PRO A 507 -9.28 -33.24 0.50
CA PRO A 507 -9.13 -32.00 -0.24
C PRO A 507 -9.22 -32.29 -1.74
N VAL A 508 -10.26 -31.74 -2.34
CA VAL A 508 -10.55 -31.72 -3.78
C VAL A 508 -9.26 -31.59 -4.60
N ASP A 509 -9.03 -32.59 -5.44
CA ASP A 509 -7.91 -32.75 -6.35
C ASP A 509 -7.67 -31.48 -7.20
N TYR A 510 -6.74 -30.63 -6.74
CA TYR A 510 -6.35 -29.35 -7.35
C TYR A 510 -5.85 -29.52 -8.79
N ARG A 511 -5.52 -30.76 -9.22
CA ARG A 511 -5.17 -31.09 -10.61
C ARG A 511 -6.33 -30.89 -11.59
N LEU A 512 -7.59 -30.96 -11.13
CA LEU A 512 -8.76 -30.69 -11.98
C LEU A 512 -9.02 -29.19 -12.18
N PHE A 513 -8.58 -28.36 -11.23
CA PHE A 513 -8.71 -26.90 -11.33
C PHE A 513 -7.67 -26.31 -12.28
N ALA A 514 -6.41 -26.78 -12.21
CA ALA A 514 -5.32 -26.31 -13.08
C ALA A 514 -5.46 -26.71 -14.56
N LYS A 515 -6.30 -27.72 -14.88
CA LYS A 515 -6.57 -28.12 -16.28
C LYS A 515 -7.65 -27.29 -16.98
N ARG A 516 -8.41 -26.46 -16.27
CA ARG A 516 -9.45 -25.58 -16.84
C ARG A 516 -8.99 -24.14 -17.06
N SER A 517 -7.79 -23.78 -16.60
CA SER A 517 -7.26 -22.42 -16.61
C SER A 517 -5.97 -22.28 -17.43
N LYS A 518 -5.96 -22.83 -18.65
CA LYS A 518 -5.03 -22.38 -19.70
C LYS A 518 -5.82 -22.03 -20.97
N PRO A 519 -5.53 -20.88 -21.61
CA PRO A 519 -6.10 -20.54 -22.92
C PRO A 519 -5.64 -21.52 -24.01
#